data_AF-A0A2E7DCJ9-F1
#
_entry.id   AF-A0A2E7DCJ9-F1
#
_cell.length_a   1.000
_cell.length_b   1.000
_cell.length_c   1.000
_cell.angle_alpha   90.00
_cell.angle_beta   90.00
_cell.angle_gamma   90.00
#
_symmetry.space_group_name_H-M   'P 1'
#
loop_
_entity.id
_entity.type
_entity.pdbx_description
1 polymer ?
#
loop_
_entity_poly.entity_id
_entity_poly.type
_entity_poly.pdbx_seq_one_letter_code
_entity_poly.pdbx_strand_id
1 'polypeptide(L)' 'MIETKKMKPTLFRELSKEEEKPFRQWARENYKPMSPISSVWHPIVQEECERMNVERETKV' A
#
# COMPACT_ATOMS: atom_id res chain seq x y z
N MET A 1 15.81 19.03 14.04
CA MET A 1 14.64 19.40 13.22
C MET A 1 13.84 18.13 13.03
N ILE A 2 12.68 18.00 13.66
CA ILE A 2 11.89 16.77 13.60
C ILE A 2 10.90 16.95 12.46
N GLU A 3 11.12 16.24 11.36
CA GLU A 3 10.30 16.31 10.17
C GLU A 3 8.95 15.65 10.46
N THR A 4 7.93 16.47 10.72
CA THR A 4 6.57 15.99 10.99
C THR A 4 5.96 15.51 9.67
N LYS A 5 6.21 14.25 9.29
CA LYS A 5 5.47 13.56 8.23
C LYS A 5 3.99 13.67 8.59
N LYS A 6 3.21 14.41 7.77
CA LYS A 6 1.78 14.64 8.01
C LYS A 6 1.06 13.31 8.20
N MET A 7 0.72 13.01 9.46
CA MET A 7 -0.06 11.83 9.82
C MET A 7 -1.50 12.10 9.40
N LYS A 8 -1.93 11.54 8.27
CA LYS A 8 -3.37 11.49 7.95
C LYS A 8 -4.03 10.71 9.08
N PRO A 9 -5.11 11.20 9.73
CA PRO A 9 -5.86 10.39 10.67
C PRO A 9 -6.39 9.19 9.89
N THR A 10 -5.81 8.02 10.11
CA THR A 10 -6.24 6.78 9.47
C THR A 10 -7.11 6.02 10.46
N LEU A 11 -8.15 5.36 9.96
CA LEU A 11 -8.95 4.40 10.75
C LEU A 11 -8.14 3.14 11.11
N PHE A 12 -6.88 3.10 10.72
CA PHE A 12 -6.02 1.92 10.78
C PHE A 12 -4.91 2.15 11.79
N ARG A 13 -4.56 1.08 12.51
CA ARG A 13 -3.41 1.10 13.41
C ARG A 13 -2.12 1.22 12.60
N GLU A 14 -1.09 1.78 13.22
CA GLU A 14 0.27 1.71 12.66
C GLU A 14 0.76 0.25 12.69
N LEU A 15 1.45 -0.14 11.62
CA LEU A 15 2.07 -1.44 11.49
C LEU A 15 3.59 -1.29 11.63
N SER A 16 4.21 -2.22 12.33
CA SER A 16 5.67 -2.40 12.26
C SER A 16 6.08 -2.94 10.88
N LYS A 17 7.36 -2.82 10.55
CA LYS A 17 7.89 -3.35 9.28
C LYS A 17 7.64 -4.84 9.08
N GLU A 18 7.57 -5.61 10.16
CA GLU A 18 7.28 -7.04 10.10
C GLU A 18 5.81 -7.31 9.80
N GLU A 19 4.92 -6.51 10.40
CA GLU A 19 3.48 -6.60 10.18
C GLU A 19 3.06 -6.07 8.81
N GLU A 20 3.81 -5.17 8.20
CA GLU A 20 3.54 -4.73 6.83
C GLU A 20 3.68 -5.86 5.81
N LYS A 21 4.58 -6.83 6.05
CA LYS A 21 4.88 -7.92 5.10
C LYS A 21 3.63 -8.69 4.66
N PRO A 22 2.79 -9.24 5.55
CA PRO A 22 1.57 -9.94 5.15
C PRO A 22 0.57 -9.04 4.42
N PHE A 23 0.50 -7.74 4.73
CA PHE A 23 -0.39 -6.80 4.02
C PHE A 23 0.07 -6.59 2.58
N ARG A 24 1.37 -6.39 2.36
CA ARG A 24 1.96 -6.27 1.03
C ARG A 24 1.82 -7.57 0.24
N GLN A 25 2.02 -8.71 0.89
CA GLN A 25 1.83 -10.02 0.27
C GLN A 25 0.38 -10.22 -0.18
N TRP A 26 -0.58 -9.90 0.69
CA TRP A 26 -2.00 -9.96 0.35
C TRP A 26 -2.34 -9.10 -0.87
N ALA A 27 -1.79 -7.89 -0.95
CA ALA A 27 -1.97 -7.02 -2.11
C ALA A 27 -1.50 -7.72 -3.40
N ARG A 28 -0.31 -8.32 -3.41
CA ARG A 28 0.22 -9.04 -4.58
C ARG A 28 -0.61 -10.25 -5.00
N GLU A 29 -1.24 -10.92 -4.04
CA GLU A 29 -2.08 -12.10 -4.29
C GLU A 29 -3.49 -11.75 -4.77
N ASN A 30 -4.04 -10.62 -4.33
CA ASN A 30 -5.47 -10.31 -4.49
C ASN A 30 -5.74 -9.12 -5.41
N TYR A 31 -4.79 -8.20 -5.55
CA TYR A 31 -4.96 -7.04 -6.42
C TYR A 31 -4.49 -7.35 -7.84
N LYS A 32 -5.34 -7.01 -8.81
CA LYS A 32 -5.00 -7.05 -10.24
C LYS A 32 -4.44 -5.68 -10.67
N PRO A 33 -3.19 -5.59 -11.15
CA PRO A 33 -2.61 -4.33 -11.61
C PRO A 33 -3.52 -3.56 -12.58
N MET A 34 -3.52 -2.23 -12.44
CA MET A 34 -4.36 -1.26 -13.16
C MET A 34 -5.86 -1.34 -12.86
N SER A 35 -6.30 -2.19 -11.93
CA SER A 35 -7.69 -2.17 -11.45
C SER A 35 -7.90 -1.04 -10.42
N PRO A 36 -9.14 -0.61 -10.15
CA PRO A 36 -9.39 0.38 -9.12
C PRO A 36 -8.89 -0.08 -7.74
N ILE A 37 -8.10 0.76 -7.07
CA ILE A 37 -7.63 0.51 -5.70
C ILE A 37 -8.75 0.94 -4.74
N SER A 38 -9.14 0.04 -3.84
CA SER A 38 -10.19 0.33 -2.87
C SER A 38 -9.70 1.28 -1.78
N SER A 39 -10.45 2.36 -1.54
CA SER A 39 -10.13 3.36 -0.51
C SER A 39 -10.31 2.85 0.93
N VAL A 40 -11.02 1.73 1.11
CA VAL A 40 -11.21 1.12 2.44
C VAL A 40 -10.10 0.16 2.83
N TRP A 41 -9.17 -0.15 1.93
CA TRP A 41 -8.03 -1.00 2.27
C TRP A 41 -6.99 -0.23 3.07
N HIS A 42 -6.18 -0.97 3.84
CA HIS A 42 -5.08 -0.39 4.61
C HIS A 42 -4.12 0.40 3.70
N PRO A 43 -3.57 1.56 4.11
CA PRO A 43 -2.65 2.35 3.29
C PRO A 43 -1.46 1.55 2.74
N ILE A 44 -0.92 0.62 3.52
CA ILE A 44 0.18 -0.27 3.09
C ILE A 44 -0.22 -1.19 1.92
N VAL A 45 -1.48 -1.63 1.88
CA VAL A 45 -2.03 -2.39 0.75
C VAL A 45 -2.15 -1.48 -0.46
N GLN A 46 -2.69 -0.27 -0.29
CA GLN A 46 -2.84 0.71 -1.38
C GLN A 46 -1.47 1.07 -2.00
N GLU A 47 -0.47 1.37 -1.16
CA GLU A 47 0.91 1.64 -1.59
C GLU A 47 1.51 0.47 -2.38
N GLU A 48 1.26 -0.77 -1.93
CA GLU A 48 1.72 -1.95 -2.66
C GLU A 48 1.03 -2.10 -4.02
N CYS A 49 -0.28 -1.84 -4.09
CA CYS A 49 -1.03 -1.83 -5.34
C CYS A 49 -0.51 -0.77 -6.31
N GLU A 50 -0.19 0.43 -5.82
CA GLU A 50 0.43 1.50 -6.63
C GLU A 50 1.80 1.07 -7.16
N ARG A 51 2.63 0.45 -6.31
CA ARG A 51 3.92 -0.12 -6.73
C ARG A 51 3.75 -1.16 -7.83
N MET A 52 2.78 -2.06 -7.68
CA MET A 52 2.47 -3.06 -8.71
C MET A 52 2.02 -2.43 -10.04
N ASN A 53 1.29 -1.31 -9.99
CA ASN A 53 0.91 -0.56 -11.20
C ASN A 53 2.15 0.01 -11.91
N VAL A 54 3.06 0.64 -11.16
CA VAL A 54 4.32 1.17 -11.70
C VAL A 54 5.21 0.05 -12.27
N GLU A 55 5.33 -1.07 -11.56
CA GLU A 55 6.06 -2.26 -12.03
C GLU A 55 5.47 -2.82 -13.34
N ARG A 56 4.15 -2.73 -13.52
CA ARG A 56 3.46 -3.17 -14.74
C ARG A 56 3.67 -2.20 -15.89
N GLU A 57 3.59 -0.90 -15.63
CA GLU A 57 3.79 0.17 -16.61
C GLU A 57 5.23 0.18 -17.15
N THR A 58 6.23 -0.01 -16.27
CA THR A 58 7.66 0.00 -16.64
C THR A 58 8.09 -1.23 -17.44
N LYS A 59 7.27 -2.29 -17.47
CA LYS A 59 7.55 -3.53 -18.21
C LYS A 59 6.94 -3.54 -19.62
N VAL A 60 6.45 -2.41 -20.11
CA VAL A 60 5.95 -2.20 -21.48
C VAL A 60 7.08 -1.73 -22.39
#